data_AF-A0A7Y9SYQ3-F1
#
_entry.id   AF-A0A7Y9SYQ3-F1
#
_cell.length_a   1.000
_cell.length_b   1.000
_cell.length_c   1.000
_cell.angle_alpha   90.00
_cell.angle_beta   90.00
_cell.angle_gamma   90.00
#
_symmetry.space_group_name_H-M   'P 1'
#
loop_
_entity.id
_entity.type
_entity.pdbx_description
1 polymer ?
#
loop_
_entity_poly.entity_id
_entity_poly.type
_entity_poly.pdbx_seq_one_letter_code
_entity_poly.pdbx_strand_id
1 'polypeptide(L)'
;MTLETTPAPALAADELTTLRADVAALEFIFDELARAMDPAALLKVLTYLIRNAKRVASETQSYDSLEHRRLVAQVESLMARVEPQAKKQAMTVRNEHNRLKKEKARHKADSRRQLQK
;
A
#
# COMPACT_ATOMS: atom_id res chain seq x y z
N MET A 1 -51.36 5.63 -32.52
CA MET A 1 -50.52 4.94 -31.52
C MET A 1 -49.19 4.62 -32.18
N THR A 2 -48.13 5.34 -31.83
CA THR A 2 -46.77 5.08 -32.33
C THR A 2 -45.91 4.75 -31.13
N LEU A 3 -45.34 3.54 -31.13
CA LEU A 3 -44.52 2.97 -30.08
C LEU A 3 -43.17 3.69 -29.98
N GLU A 4 -42.84 4.06 -28.74
CA GLU A 4 -41.51 4.08 -28.10
C GLU A 4 -40.29 3.89 -29.02
N THR A 5 -39.44 4.93 -29.09
CA THR A 5 -38.03 4.75 -29.45
C THR A 5 -37.19 5.33 -28.32
N THR A 6 -36.83 4.48 -27.37
CA THR A 6 -35.88 4.79 -26.30
C THR A 6 -34.48 4.97 -26.91
N PRO A 7 -33.83 6.14 -26.78
CA PRO A 7 -32.42 6.27 -27.11
C PRO A 7 -31.58 5.95 -25.87
N ALA A 8 -30.99 4.76 -25.77
CA ALA A 8 -29.99 4.48 -24.72
C ALA A 8 -28.96 3.38 -25.12
N PRO A 9 -27.95 3.71 -25.94
CA PRO A 9 -26.66 3.03 -25.80
C PRO A 9 -25.46 3.99 -25.69
N ALA A 10 -25.59 5.26 -26.07
CA ALA A 10 -24.46 6.20 -26.13
C ALA A 10 -24.01 6.69 -24.75
N LEU A 11 -24.95 6.93 -23.82
CA LEU A 11 -24.65 7.41 -22.47
C LEU A 11 -23.93 6.36 -21.59
N ALA A 12 -24.31 5.09 -21.69
CA ALA A 12 -23.71 4.01 -20.90
C ALA A 12 -22.27 3.68 -21.34
N ALA A 13 -21.93 3.88 -22.62
CA ALA A 13 -20.57 3.69 -23.12
C ALA A 13 -19.61 4.79 -22.61
N ASP A 14 -20.13 6.01 -22.45
CA ASP A 14 -19.39 7.16 -21.95
C ASP A 14 -19.09 7.04 -20.44
N GLU A 15 -20.07 6.57 -19.66
CA GLU A 15 -19.90 6.27 -18.22
C GLU A 15 -18.87 5.16 -17.96
N LEU A 16 -18.90 4.07 -18.74
CA LEU A 16 -17.93 2.98 -18.62
C LEU A 16 -16.51 3.45 -18.98
N THR A 17 -16.38 4.34 -19.96
CA THR A 17 -15.09 4.91 -20.37
C THR A 17 -14.53 5.82 -19.28
N THR A 18 -15.39 6.66 -18.69
CA THR A 18 -15.04 7.52 -17.56
C THR A 18 -14.59 6.69 -16.36
N LEU A 19 -15.33 5.65 -15.99
CA LEU A 19 -14.97 4.76 -14.88
C LEU A 19 -13.62 4.07 -15.10
N ARG A 20 -13.31 3.65 -16.33
CA ARG A 20 -11.99 3.07 -16.66
C ARG A 20 -10.87 4.08 -16.53
N ALA A 21 -11.09 5.33 -16.95
CA ALA A 21 -10.12 6.40 -16.78
C ALA A 21 -9.87 6.71 -15.30
N ASP A 22 -10.92 6.73 -14.48
CA ASP A 22 -10.81 6.94 -13.03
C ASP A 22 -10.03 5.80 -12.35
N VAL A 23 -10.32 4.54 -12.70
CA VAL A 23 -9.58 3.38 -12.18
C VAL A 23 -8.10 3.48 -12.57
N ALA A 24 -7.80 3.79 -13.84
CA ALA A 24 -6.42 3.95 -14.31
C ALA A 24 -5.69 5.11 -13.61
N ALA A 25 -6.39 6.22 -13.35
CA ALA A 25 -5.84 7.35 -12.62
C ALA A 25 -5.51 6.98 -11.16
N LEU A 26 -6.39 6.22 -10.49
CA LEU A 26 -6.16 5.74 -9.13
C LEU A 26 -4.99 4.74 -9.06
N GLU A 27 -4.88 3.83 -10.03
CA GLU A 27 -3.74 2.92 -10.15
C GLU A 27 -2.43 3.69 -10.37
N PHE A 28 -2.44 4.70 -11.25
CA PHE A 28 -1.30 5.57 -11.48
C PHE A 28 -0.88 6.33 -10.21
N ILE A 29 -1.83 6.93 -9.49
CA ILE A 29 -1.55 7.62 -8.21
C ILE A 29 -0.91 6.65 -7.21
N PHE A 30 -1.42 5.42 -7.13
CA PHE A 30 -0.83 4.43 -6.25
C PHE A 30 0.61 4.07 -6.64
N ASP A 31 0.87 3.88 -7.94
CA ASP A 31 2.21 3.56 -8.42
C ASP A 31 3.20 4.71 -8.18
N GLU A 32 2.77 5.97 -8.33
CA GLU A 32 3.56 7.14 -7.97
C GLU A 32 3.83 7.22 -6.45
N LEU A 33 2.83 6.93 -5.61
CA LEU A 33 3.04 6.83 -4.16
C LEU A 33 4.01 5.69 -3.80
N ALA A 34 3.89 4.53 -4.44
CA ALA A 34 4.78 3.39 -4.25
C ALA A 34 6.21 3.69 -4.68
N ARG A 35 6.40 4.56 -5.68
CA ARG A 35 7.71 5.02 -6.13
C ARG A 35 8.32 6.07 -5.19
N ALA A 36 7.50 7.01 -4.72
CA ALA A 36 7.97 8.17 -3.96
C ALA A 36 8.15 7.90 -2.46
N MET A 37 7.39 6.95 -1.89
CA MET A 37 7.37 6.68 -0.47
C MET A 37 8.26 5.51 -0.08
N ASP A 38 8.73 5.54 1.17
CA ASP A 38 9.28 4.37 1.83
C ASP A 38 8.22 3.24 1.90
N PRO A 39 8.53 2.00 1.44
CA PRO A 39 7.60 0.89 1.46
C PRO A 39 6.96 0.60 2.82
N ALA A 40 7.68 0.76 3.93
CA ALA A 40 7.12 0.54 5.26
C ALA A 40 6.17 1.69 5.65
N ALA A 41 6.48 2.93 5.27
CA ALA A 41 5.56 4.06 5.43
C ALA A 41 4.28 3.86 4.62
N LEU A 42 4.39 3.41 3.37
CA LEU A 42 3.22 3.12 2.52
C LEU A 42 2.34 2.01 3.12
N LEU A 43 2.92 0.91 3.59
CA LEU A 43 2.16 -0.14 4.30
C LEU A 43 1.43 0.41 5.53
N LYS A 44 2.04 1.34 6.27
CA LYS A 44 1.41 1.99 7.42
C LYS A 44 0.18 2.80 6.99
N VAL A 45 0.28 3.56 5.90
CA VAL A 45 -0.85 4.31 5.33
C VAL A 45 -1.98 3.36 4.93
N LEU A 46 -1.68 2.31 4.18
CA LEU A 46 -2.69 1.32 3.76
C LEU A 46 -3.36 0.63 4.96
N THR A 47 -2.59 0.32 6.01
CA THR A 47 -3.11 -0.22 7.27
C THR A 47 -4.08 0.76 7.95
N TYR A 48 -3.76 2.06 7.96
CA TYR A 48 -4.67 3.09 8.48
C TYR A 48 -5.94 3.21 7.62
N LEU A 49 -5.85 3.05 6.30
CA LEU A 49 -7.03 3.06 5.43
C LEU A 49 -7.99 1.91 5.77
N ILE A 50 -7.49 0.67 5.94
CA ILE A 50 -8.33 -0.46 6.37
C ILE A 50 -8.97 -0.17 7.73
N ARG A 51 -8.19 0.34 8.69
CA ARG A 51 -8.71 0.66 10.03
C ARG A 51 -9.81 1.72 9.96
N ASN A 52 -9.63 2.77 9.14
CA ASN A 52 -10.62 3.82 8.95
C ASN A 52 -11.86 3.29 8.23
N ALA A 53 -11.71 2.47 7.20
CA ALA A 53 -12.84 1.84 6.51
C ALA A 53 -13.68 0.99 7.47
N LYS A 54 -13.03 0.20 8.34
CA LYS A 54 -13.71 -0.59 9.38
C LYS A 54 -14.42 0.29 10.41
N ARG A 55 -13.79 1.39 10.82
CA ARG A 55 -14.39 2.37 11.75
C ARG A 55 -15.66 2.98 11.15
N VAL A 56 -15.59 3.46 9.90
CA VAL A 56 -16.75 4.04 9.20
C VAL A 56 -17.85 3.00 9.07
N ALA A 57 -17.53 1.78 8.64
CA ALA A 57 -18.51 0.70 8.55
C ALA A 57 -19.14 0.35 9.91
N SER A 58 -18.43 0.55 11.02
CA SER A 58 -18.98 0.47 12.37
C SER A 58 -19.99 1.55 12.66
N GLU A 59 -19.64 2.79 12.34
CA GLU A 59 -20.47 3.96 12.60
C GLU A 59 -21.77 3.90 11.79
N THR A 60 -21.72 3.32 10.58
CA THR A 60 -22.86 3.19 9.67
C THR A 60 -23.48 1.80 9.62
N GLN A 61 -23.03 0.85 10.47
CA GLN A 61 -23.48 -0.55 10.50
C GLN A 61 -23.45 -1.25 9.13
N SER A 62 -22.48 -0.93 8.28
CA SER A 62 -22.41 -1.38 6.88
C SER A 62 -21.34 -2.45 6.61
N TYR A 63 -20.93 -3.19 7.64
CA TYR A 63 -19.87 -4.21 7.54
C TYR A 63 -20.11 -5.27 6.46
N ASP A 64 -21.35 -5.74 6.31
CA ASP A 64 -21.70 -6.79 5.34
C ASP A 64 -21.96 -6.24 3.92
N SER A 65 -21.91 -4.92 3.74
CA SER A 65 -22.09 -4.30 2.43
C SER A 65 -21.02 -4.81 1.46
N LEU A 66 -21.46 -5.04 0.22
CA LEU A 66 -20.56 -5.48 -0.85
C LEU A 66 -19.48 -4.43 -1.13
N GLU A 67 -19.84 -3.15 -1.02
CA GLU A 67 -18.95 -2.01 -1.19
C GLU A 67 -17.83 -1.99 -0.15
N HIS A 68 -18.15 -2.17 1.13
CA HIS A 68 -17.14 -2.26 2.19
C HIS A 68 -16.19 -3.43 1.96
N ARG A 69 -16.72 -4.61 1.64
CA ARG A 69 -15.90 -5.80 1.35
C ARG A 69 -14.98 -5.59 0.15
N ARG A 70 -15.47 -4.97 -0.92
CA ARG A 70 -14.66 -4.63 -2.10
C ARG A 70 -13.56 -3.63 -1.76
N LEU A 71 -13.86 -2.59 -1.00
CA LEU A 71 -12.88 -1.61 -0.55
C LEU A 71 -11.76 -2.27 0.27
N VAL A 72 -12.11 -3.08 1.27
CA VAL A 72 -11.12 -3.79 2.09
C VAL A 72 -10.25 -4.71 1.23
N ALA A 73 -10.86 -5.52 0.37
CA ALA A 73 -10.13 -6.44 -0.52
C ALA A 73 -9.18 -5.69 -1.47
N GLN A 74 -9.60 -4.53 -1.99
CA GLN A 74 -8.76 -3.70 -2.85
C GLN A 74 -7.54 -3.17 -2.08
N VAL A 75 -7.73 -2.64 -0.87
CA VAL A 75 -6.61 -2.15 -0.05
C VAL A 75 -5.67 -3.28 0.35
N GLU A 76 -6.20 -4.46 0.69
CA GLU A 76 -5.38 -5.66 0.98
C GLU A 76 -4.56 -6.10 -0.24
N SER A 77 -5.13 -6.03 -1.45
CA SER A 77 -4.39 -6.30 -2.70
C SER A 77 -3.24 -5.31 -2.91
N LEU A 78 -3.46 -4.02 -2.65
CA LEU A 78 -2.41 -3.01 -2.70
C LEU A 78 -1.32 -3.26 -1.65
N MET A 79 -1.68 -3.69 -0.44
CA MET A 79 -0.72 -4.06 0.59
C MET A 79 0.15 -5.24 0.15
N ALA A 80 -0.45 -6.27 -0.44
CA ALA A 80 0.27 -7.45 -0.94
C ALA A 80 1.31 -7.09 -2.02
N ARG A 81 1.09 -6.03 -2.81
CA ARG A 81 2.06 -5.51 -3.79
C ARG A 81 3.28 -4.85 -3.12
N VAL A 82 3.09 -4.17 -1.97
CA VAL A 82 4.14 -3.40 -1.27
C VAL A 82 4.90 -4.25 -0.25
N GLU A 83 4.25 -5.24 0.36
CA GLU A 83 4.81 -6.11 1.39
C GLU A 83 6.20 -6.70 1.07
N PRO A 84 6.44 -7.27 -0.13
CA PRO A 84 7.74 -7.85 -0.46
C PRO A 84 8.87 -6.83 -0.43
N GLN A 85 8.60 -5.59 -0.88
CA GLN A 85 9.58 -4.51 -0.91
C GLN A 85 9.93 -4.06 0.51
N ALA A 86 8.92 -3.88 1.37
CA ALA A 86 9.13 -3.53 2.77
C ALA A 86 9.91 -4.61 3.52
N LYS A 87 9.59 -5.90 3.30
CA LYS A 87 10.32 -7.04 3.89
C LYS A 87 11.79 -7.04 3.46
N LYS A 88 12.07 -6.85 2.17
CA LYS A 88 13.43 -6.77 1.62
C LYS A 88 14.23 -5.61 2.23
N GLN A 89 13.60 -4.44 2.36
CA GLN A 89 14.22 -3.27 2.96
C GLN A 89 14.52 -3.49 4.44
N ALA A 90 13.57 -4.04 5.21
CA ALA A 90 13.76 -4.36 6.62
C ALA A 90 14.93 -5.33 6.85
N MET A 91 15.05 -6.36 5.99
CA MET A 91 16.20 -7.27 6.03
C MET A 91 17.52 -6.57 5.75
N THR A 92 17.55 -5.67 4.76
CA THR A 92 18.75 -4.90 4.39
C THR A 92 19.20 -4.00 5.54
N VAL A 93 18.27 -3.26 6.15
CA VAL A 93 18.55 -2.41 7.32
C VAL A 93 19.07 -3.23 8.49
N ARG A 94 18.45 -4.39 8.76
CA ARG A 94 18.89 -5.31 9.83
C ARG A 94 20.31 -5.82 9.58
N ASN A 95 20.63 -6.20 8.35
CA ASN A 95 21.95 -6.69 7.98
C ASN A 95 23.02 -5.60 8.13
N GLU A 96 22.73 -4.38 7.69
CA GLU A 96 23.65 -3.26 7.85
C GLU A 96 23.88 -2.93 9.34
N HIS A 97 22.81 -2.90 10.14
CA HIS A 97 22.93 -2.69 11.58
C HIS A 97 23.82 -3.76 12.25
N ASN A 98 23.65 -5.03 11.86
CA ASN A 98 24.49 -6.13 12.35
C ASN A 98 25.95 -5.98 11.91
N ARG A 99 26.19 -5.53 10.67
CA ARG A 99 27.54 -5.28 10.14
C ARG A 99 28.25 -4.20 10.98
N LEU A 100 27.59 -3.07 11.18
CA LEU A 100 28.11 -1.95 11.99
C LEU A 100 28.38 -2.37 13.44
N LYS A 101 27.50 -3.20 14.04
CA LYS A 101 27.71 -3.72 15.40
C LYS A 101 28.95 -4.60 15.49
N LYS A 102 29.18 -5.48 14.50
CA LYS A 102 30.37 -6.33 14.44
C LYS A 102 31.65 -5.52 14.25
N GLU A 103 31.62 -4.53 13.38
CA GLU A 103 32.76 -3.64 13.12
C GLU A 103 33.14 -2.85 14.39
N LYS A 104 32.17 -2.26 15.08
CA LYS A 104 32.39 -1.60 16.39
C LYS A 104 32.98 -2.55 17.43
N ALA A 105 32.55 -3.81 17.45
CA ALA A 105 33.10 -4.81 18.36
C ALA A 105 34.57 -5.16 18.04
N ARG A 106 34.91 -5.28 16.75
CA ARG A 106 36.30 -5.50 16.29
C ARG A 106 37.20 -4.33 16.68
N HIS A 107 36.81 -3.10 16.38
CA HIS A 107 37.59 -1.92 16.76
C HIS A 107 37.83 -1.82 18.28
N LYS A 108 36.82 -2.15 19.10
CA LYS A 108 36.99 -2.21 20.56
C LYS A 108 37.98 -3.30 20.98
N ALA A 109 37.94 -4.47 20.36
CA ALA A 109 38.88 -5.55 20.66
C ALA A 109 40.32 -5.19 20.24
N ASP A 110 40.49 -4.58 19.07
CA ASP A 110 41.80 -4.18 18.56
C ASP A 110 42.40 -3.03 19.39
N SER A 111 41.59 -2.04 19.77
CA SER A 111 42.01 -0.97 20.68
C SER A 111 42.48 -1.51 22.03
N ARG A 112 41.77 -2.49 22.60
CA ARG A 112 42.20 -3.16 23.85
C ARG A 112 43.53 -3.91 23.68
N ARG A 113 43.75 -4.56 22.55
CA ARG A 113 45.02 -5.27 22.26
C ARG A 113 46.20 -4.30 22.08
N GLN A 114 45.97 -3.12 21.52
CA GLN A 114 47.01 -2.09 21.38
C GLN A 114 47.41 -1.48 22.73
N LEU A 115 46.49 -1.38 23.68
CA LEU A 115 46.77 -0.86 25.03
C LEU A 115 47.50 -1.86 25.93
N GLN A 116 47.58 -3.14 25.54
CA GLN A 116 48.23 -4.21 26.31
C GLN A 116 49.61 -4.61 25.75
N LYS A 117 50.07 -3.93 24.70
CA LYS A 117 51.42 -4.05 24.13
C LYS A 117 52.23 -2.83 24.50
#